data_AF-K2A530-F1
#
_entry.id   AF-K2A530-F1
#
_cell.length_a   1.000
_cell.length_b   1.000
_cell.length_c   1.000
_cell.angle_alpha   90.00
_cell.angle_beta   90.00
_cell.angle_gamma   90.00
#
_symmetry.space_group_name_H-M   'P 1'
#
loop_
_entity.id
_entity.type
_entity.pdbx_description
1 polymer ?
#
loop_
_entity_poly.entity_id
_entity_poly.type
_entity_poly.pdbx_seq_one_letter_code
_entity_poly.pdbx_strand_id
1 'polypeptide(L)'
;MNFSITAFPETKIVGVALRTDNSPACLQKLGAHWQRFFAENILEKIPNKTSHEIYAVYTDYDSDRPVGSEGLLGRGRKKCNPCRR
;
A
#
# COMPACT_ATOMS: atom_id res chain seq x y z
N MET A 1 24.29 -2.07 -8.18
CA MET A 1 22.84 -2.37 -8.27
C MET A 1 22.26 -1.51 -9.36
N ASN A 2 21.64 -2.12 -10.36
CA ASN A 2 21.00 -1.41 -11.46
C ASN A 2 19.50 -1.44 -11.20
N PHE A 3 18.87 -0.26 -11.19
CA PHE A 3 17.42 -0.13 -11.07
C PHE A 3 16.87 0.33 -12.42
N SER A 4 15.72 -0.20 -12.80
CA SER A 4 14.93 0.30 -13.93
C SER A 4 13.68 0.99 -13.38
N ILE A 5 13.42 2.19 -13.89
CA ILE A 5 12.19 2.93 -13.62
C ILE A 5 11.25 2.67 -14.80
N THR A 6 10.01 2.28 -14.50
CA THR A 6 8.99 2.00 -15.52
C THR A 6 7.73 2.79 -15.18
N ALA A 7 7.13 3.40 -16.21
CA ALA A 7 5.87 4.12 -16.08
C ALA A 7 4.69 3.18 -16.34
N PHE A 8 3.63 3.31 -15.52
CA PHE A 8 2.39 2.57 -15.65
C PHE A 8 1.22 3.55 -15.83
N PRO A 9 0.13 3.16 -16.52
CA PRO A 9 -1.08 3.98 -16.59
C PRO A 9 -1.76 4.14 -15.22
N GLU A 10 -2.60 5.17 -15.07
CA GLU A 10 -3.40 5.36 -13.84
C GLU A 10 -4.20 4.08 -13.55
N THR A 11 -3.94 3.48 -12.40
CA THR A 11 -4.56 2.22 -11.97
C THR A 11 -5.19 2.40 -10.60
N LYS A 12 -6.35 1.77 -10.40
CA LYS A 12 -7.01 1.70 -9.10
C LYS A 12 -6.61 0.42 -8.39
N ILE A 13 -6.06 0.55 -7.19
CA ILE A 13 -5.68 -0.59 -6.33
C ILE A 13 -6.74 -0.77 -5.24
N VAL A 14 -7.23 -1.99 -5.07
CA VAL A 14 -8.25 -2.38 -4.10
C VAL A 14 -7.72 -3.52 -3.22
N GLY A 15 -7.90 -3.43 -1.90
CA GLY A 15 -7.44 -4.45 -0.96
C GLY A 15 -7.66 -4.05 0.50
N VAL A 16 -6.82 -4.57 1.40
CA VAL A 16 -6.89 -4.37 2.85
C VAL A 16 -5.72 -3.55 3.40
N ALA A 17 -6.04 -2.42 4.04
CA ALA A 17 -5.02 -1.54 4.59
C ALA A 17 -4.55 -1.98 5.99
N LEU A 18 -3.26 -1.77 6.27
CA LEU A 18 -2.67 -1.87 7.61
C LEU A 18 -1.86 -0.60 7.90
N ARG A 19 -2.02 -0.03 9.10
CA ARG A 19 -1.11 1.01 9.58
C ARG A 19 -0.13 0.38 10.53
N THR A 20 1.15 0.55 10.25
CA THR A 20 2.24 0.08 11.09
C THR A 20 3.05 1.27 11.60
N ASP A 21 4.06 0.99 12.41
CA ASP A 21 5.12 1.89 12.79
C ASP A 21 6.47 1.21 12.51
N ASN A 22 7.60 1.87 12.79
CA ASN A 22 8.92 1.25 12.62
C ASN A 22 9.37 0.43 13.84
N SER A 23 8.43 -0.06 14.66
CA SER A 23 8.77 -0.91 15.80
C SER A 23 9.03 -2.36 15.34
N PRO A 24 9.83 -3.15 16.08
CA PRO A 24 9.99 -4.58 15.79
C PRO A 24 8.67 -5.36 15.78
N ALA A 25 7.66 -4.89 16.52
CA ALA A 25 6.33 -5.50 16.56
C ALA A 25 5.55 -5.36 15.22
N CYS A 26 5.96 -4.43 14.35
CA CYS A 26 5.42 -4.28 13.00
C CYS A 26 5.50 -5.59 12.19
N LEU A 27 6.61 -6.33 12.30
CA LEU A 27 6.80 -7.59 11.57
C LEU A 27 5.72 -8.63 11.89
N GLN A 28 5.30 -8.71 13.15
CA GLN A 28 4.23 -9.62 13.56
C GLN A 28 2.87 -9.17 13.01
N LYS A 29 2.59 -7.87 13.02
CA LYS A 29 1.37 -7.29 12.45
C LYS A 29 1.29 -7.55 10.94
N LEU A 30 2.40 -7.39 10.22
CA LEU A 30 2.51 -7.68 8.80
C LEU A 30 2.23 -9.16 8.52
N GLY A 31 2.86 -10.08 9.27
CA GLY A 31 2.62 -11.51 9.14
C GLY A 31 1.15 -11.88 9.36
N ALA A 32 0.53 -11.35 10.41
CA ALA A 32 -0.90 -11.57 10.70
C ALA A 32 -1.81 -10.99 9.60
N HIS A 33 -1.45 -9.86 9.01
CA HIS A 33 -2.19 -9.23 7.92
C HIS A 33 -2.18 -10.09 6.65
N TRP A 34 -1.01 -10.64 6.29
CA TRP A 34 -0.90 -11.59 5.19
C TRP A 34 -1.67 -12.88 5.45
N GLN A 35 -1.57 -13.44 6.66
CA GLN A 35 -2.33 -14.62 7.05
C GLN A 35 -3.83 -14.39 6.89
N ARG A 36 -4.33 -13.24 7.37
CA ARG A 36 -5.73 -12.85 7.23
C ARG A 36 -6.13 -12.71 5.77
N PHE A 37 -5.33 -12.04 4.95
CA PHE A 37 -5.60 -11.83 3.53
C PHE A 37 -5.84 -13.16 2.79
N PHE A 38 -4.99 -14.15 3.02
CA PHE A 38 -5.12 -15.47 2.40
C PHE A 38 -6.22 -16.32 3.05
N ALA A 39 -6.30 -16.35 4.38
CA ALA A 39 -7.29 -17.17 5.10
C ALA A 39 -8.73 -16.73 4.79
N GLU A 40 -8.98 -15.43 4.67
CA GLU A 40 -10.30 -14.90 4.31
C GLU A 40 -10.56 -14.89 2.80
N ASN A 41 -9.61 -15.35 1.99
CA ASN A 41 -9.69 -15.40 0.53
C ASN A 41 -10.11 -14.04 -0.08
N ILE A 42 -9.45 -12.96 0.39
CA ILE A 42 -9.85 -11.58 0.06
C ILE A 42 -9.73 -11.31 -1.43
N LEU A 43 -8.71 -11.85 -2.10
CA LEU A 43 -8.51 -11.70 -3.55
C LEU A 43 -9.74 -12.18 -4.36
N GLU A 44 -10.39 -13.26 -3.91
CA GLU A 44 -11.57 -13.79 -4.60
C GLU A 44 -12.84 -13.00 -4.32
N LYS A 45 -12.87 -12.23 -3.24
CA LYS A 45 -14.00 -11.34 -2.91
C LYS A 45 -14.00 -10.03 -3.70
N ILE A 46 -12.93 -9.71 -4.44
CA ILE A 46 -12.83 -8.47 -5.23
C ILE A 46 -13.47 -8.70 -6.63
N PRO A 47 -14.60 -8.06 -6.94
CA PRO A 47 -15.22 -8.17 -8.26
C PRO A 47 -14.46 -7.35 -9.30
N ASN A 48 -14.59 -7.74 -10.58
CA ASN A 48 -14.02 -7.01 -11.73
C ASN A 48 -12.50 -6.77 -11.64
N LYS A 49 -11.77 -7.69 -10.99
CA LYS A 49 -10.31 -7.66 -10.94
C LYS A 49 -9.72 -7.88 -12.34
N THR A 50 -8.74 -7.07 -12.71
CA THR A 50 -8.07 -7.13 -14.03
C THR A 50 -6.88 -8.08 -14.04
N SER A 51 -6.41 -8.49 -12.86
CA SER A 51 -5.26 -9.40 -12.68
C SER A 51 -5.38 -10.13 -11.34
N HIS A 52 -4.65 -11.24 -11.22
CA HIS A 52 -4.47 -11.99 -9.96
C HIS A 52 -3.14 -11.65 -9.25
N GLU A 53 -2.37 -10.71 -9.80
CA GLU A 53 -1.16 -10.22 -9.16
C GLU A 53 -1.49 -9.48 -7.85
N ILE A 54 -0.66 -9.72 -6.84
CA ILE A 54 -0.80 -9.10 -5.53
C ILE A 54 0.30 -8.04 -5.39
N TYR A 55 -0.11 -6.82 -5.04
CA TYR A 55 0.78 -5.68 -4.87
C TYR A 55 0.85 -5.29 -3.38
N ALA A 56 2.05 -5.20 -2.82
CA ALA A 56 2.29 -4.57 -1.53
C ALA A 56 2.61 -3.09 -1.76
N VAL A 57 1.70 -2.20 -1.37
CA VAL A 57 1.81 -0.76 -1.64
C VAL A 57 2.01 0.00 -0.34
N TYR A 58 3.10 0.76 -0.28
CA TYR A 58 3.40 1.67 0.82
C TYR A 58 2.83 3.04 0.46
N THR A 59 1.87 3.51 1.26
CA THR A 59 1.21 4.81 1.08
C THR A 59 1.21 5.60 2.40
N ASP A 60 0.99 6.91 2.29
CA ASP A 60 0.92 7.83 3.44
C ASP A 60 2.13 7.72 4.38
N TYR A 61 3.32 7.63 3.79
CA TYR A 61 4.57 7.60 4.53
C TYR A 61 4.80 8.95 5.23
N ASP A 62 4.99 8.92 6.54
CA ASP A 62 5.37 10.09 7.33
C ASP A 62 6.89 10.07 7.48
N SER A 63 7.59 10.97 6.78
CA SER A 63 9.06 11.02 6.76
C SER A 63 9.67 11.61 8.03
N ASP A 64 8.89 12.35 8.82
CA ASP A 64 9.38 13.07 10.00
C ASP A 64 9.16 12.30 11.32
N ARG A 65 8.63 11.07 11.23
CA ARG A 65 8.48 10.14 12.36
C ARG A 65 9.01 8.76 11.95
N PRO A 66 9.63 7.98 12.86
CA PRO A 66 9.95 6.59 12.59
C PRO A 66 8.66 5.75 12.53
N VAL A 67 7.90 5.83 11.44
CA VAL A 67 6.56 5.25 11.29
C VAL A 67 6.42 4.65 9.89
N GLY A 68 6.64 3.34 9.75
CA GLY A 68 6.46 2.62 8.48
C GLY A 68 5.01 2.15 8.32
N SER A 69 4.39 2.29 7.15
CA SER A 69 2.99 1.96 6.85
C SER A 69 2.85 0.99 5.66
N GLU A 70 2.10 -0.12 5.80
CA GLU A 70 1.74 -1.02 4.68
C GLU A 70 0.22 -1.03 4.41
N GLY A 71 -0.25 -0.26 3.44
CA GLY A 71 -1.69 -0.10 3.18
C GLY A 71 -2.10 -0.39 1.74
N LEU A 72 -2.81 -1.51 1.51
CA LEU A 72 -3.62 -1.71 0.29
C LEU A 72 -4.93 -0.90 0.40
N LEU A 73 -4.96 0.36 -0.05
CA LEU A 73 -6.11 1.01 -0.74
C LEU A 73 -5.80 2.48 -1.14
N GLY A 74 -6.25 2.91 -2.33
CA GLY A 74 -6.09 4.28 -2.82
C GLY A 74 -7.30 5.21 -2.61
N ARG A 75 -7.02 6.52 -2.41
CA ARG A 75 -7.30 7.68 -3.31
C ARG A 75 -7.48 8.96 -2.47
N GLY A 76 -6.72 10.01 -2.79
CA GLY A 76 -6.97 11.37 -2.28
C GLY A 76 -5.98 12.39 -2.84
N ARG A 77 -6.37 13.14 -3.86
CA ARG A 77 -5.55 14.20 -4.48
C ARG A 77 -5.22 15.29 -3.44
N LYS A 78 -3.94 15.61 -3.23
CA LYS A 78 -3.53 16.99 -2.94
C LYS A 78 -2.95 17.60 -4.21
N LYS A 79 -3.70 18.53 -4.81
CA LYS A 79 -3.09 19.57 -5.65
C LYS A 79 -2.25 20.44 -4.71
N CYS A 80 -0.94 20.25 -4.68
CA CYS A 80 -0.05 21.33 -4.29
C CYS A 80 0.22 22.15 -5.56
N ASN A 81 -0.36 23.35 -5.62
CA ASN A 81 0.05 24.38 -6.57
C ASN A 81 1.32 25.07 -6.05
N PRO A 82 2.18 25.63 -6.92
CA PRO A 82 3.57 25.93 -6.62
C PRO A 82 3.72 27.21 -5.80
N CYS A 83 4.87 27.30 -5.13
CA CYS A 83 5.40 28.47 -4.43
C CYS A 83 5.03 29.81 -5.11
N ARG A 84 4.41 30.73 -4.35
CA ARG A 84 4.52 32.20 -4.48
C ARG A 84 3.81 32.92 -3.32
N ARG A 85 4.55 33.26 -2.28
CA ARG A 85 4.76 34.63 -1.77
C ARG A 85 5.80 34.59 -0.67
#